data_AF-A0A355H9S3-F1
#
_entry.id   AF-A0A355H9S3-F1
#
_cell.length_a   1.000
_cell.length_b   1.000
_cell.length_c   1.000
_cell.angle_alpha   90.00
_cell.angle_beta   90.00
_cell.angle_gamma   90.00
#
_symmetry.space_group_name_H-M   'P 1'
#
loop_
_entity.id
_entity.type
_entity.pdbx_description
1 polymer ?
#
loop_
_entity_poly.entity_id
_entity_poly.type
_entity_poly.pdbx_seq_one_letter_code
_entity_poly.pdbx_strand_id
1 'polypeptide(L)' 'DLAAADEAVEKLKPLAKRTLRPEVLSGLGGFGGLFELNQSKYKNPVLVSGTDGVG' A
#
# COMPACT_ATOMS: atom_id res chain seq x y z
N ASP A 1 17.09 -15.77 8.30
CA ASP A 1 16.56 -14.39 8.37
C ASP A 1 15.14 -14.22 7.84
N LEU A 2 14.65 -15.12 6.98
CA LEU A 2 13.24 -15.14 6.53
C LEU A 2 12.24 -15.11 7.70
N ALA A 3 12.50 -15.87 8.76
CA ALA A 3 11.64 -15.91 9.95
C ALA A 3 11.49 -14.54 10.64
N ALA A 4 12.55 -13.71 10.66
CA ALA A 4 12.47 -12.36 11.24
C ALA A 4 11.65 -11.42 10.36
N ALA A 5 11.76 -11.56 9.04
CA ALA A 5 10.93 -10.83 8.08
C ALA A 5 9.44 -11.22 8.22
N ASP A 6 9.13 -12.51 8.33
CA ASP A 6 7.76 -12.98 8.53
C ASP A 6 7.17 -12.47 9.85
N GLU A 7 7.95 -12.49 10.94
CA GLU A 7 7.52 -11.93 12.23
C GLU A 7 7.23 -10.43 12.14
N ALA A 8 8.09 -9.68 11.44
CA ALA A 8 7.90 -8.25 11.22
C ALA A 8 6.62 -7.98 10.41
N VAL A 9 6.36 -8.78 9.37
CA VAL A 9 5.14 -8.69 8.56
C VAL A 9 3.90 -8.90 9.44
N GLU A 10 3.89 -9.92 10.31
CA GLU A 10 2.75 -10.15 11.22
C GLU A 10 2.52 -8.97 12.17
N LYS A 11 3.58 -8.36 12.72
CA LYS A 11 3.48 -7.18 13.59
C LYS A 11 2.95 -5.94 12.87
N LEU A 12 3.30 -5.77 11.60
CA LEU A 12 2.91 -4.60 10.80
C LEU A 12 1.50 -4.71 10.20
N LYS A 13 1.01 -5.92 9.94
CA LYS A 13 -0.34 -6.19 9.40
C LYS A 13 -1.46 -5.38 10.06
N PRO A 14 -1.63 -5.35 11.40
CA PRO A 14 -2.73 -4.58 12.00
C PRO A 14 -2.60 -3.07 11.80
N LEU A 15 -1.38 -2.54 11.77
CA LEU A 15 -1.12 -1.11 11.56
C LEU A 15 -1.46 -0.69 10.13
N ALA A 16 -1.01 -1.47 9.14
CA ALA A 16 -1.31 -1.21 7.74
C ALA A 16 -2.78 -1.50 7.40
N LYS A 17 -3.43 -2.47 8.05
CA LYS A 17 -4.88 -2.73 7.87
C LYS A 17 -5.74 -1.52 8.26
N ARG A 18 -5.31 -0.72 9.25
CA ARG A 18 -6.02 0.49 9.70
C ARG A 18 -6.04 1.60 8.64
N THR A 19 -5.15 1.56 7.65
CA THR A 19 -5.09 2.57 6.58
C THR A 19 -5.79 2.12 5.29
N LEU A 20 -6.46 0.96 5.30
CA LEU A 20 -7.20 0.48 4.13
C LEU A 20 -8.35 1.42 3.78
N ARG A 21 -8.59 1.53 2.48
CA ARG A 21 -9.63 2.34 1.87
C ARG A 21 -10.24 1.57 0.70
N PRO A 22 -11.47 1.91 0.26
CA PRO A 22 -12.23 1.07 -0.67
C PRO A 22 -11.51 0.77 -1.99
N GLU A 23 -10.60 1.65 -2.40
CA GLU A 23 -9.86 1.52 -3.66
C GLU A 23 -8.68 0.54 -3.58
N VAL A 24 -8.27 0.09 -2.39
CA VAL A 24 -7.20 -0.91 -2.25
C VAL A 24 -7.74 -2.27 -2.65
N LEU A 25 -7.16 -2.88 -3.68
CA LEU A 25 -7.63 -4.16 -4.24
C LEU A 25 -6.93 -5.40 -3.66
N SER A 26 -5.85 -5.21 -2.90
CA SER A 26 -5.02 -6.31 -2.39
C SER A 26 -4.74 -6.19 -0.89
N GLY A 27 -4.53 -7.34 -0.24
CA GLY A 27 -4.01 -7.41 1.13
C GLY A 27 -2.48 -7.37 1.20
N LEU A 28 -1.94 -7.42 2.43
CA LEU A 28 -0.50 -7.55 2.70
C LEU A 28 -0.03 -8.99 2.47
N GLY A 29 1.14 -9.15 1.84
CA GLY A 29 1.79 -10.45 1.61
C GLY A 29 1.90 -10.88 0.15
N GLY A 30 1.37 -10.11 -0.80
CA GLY A 30 1.63 -10.27 -2.23
C GLY A 30 2.90 -9.50 -2.68
N PHE A 31 3.38 -9.78 -3.89
CA PHE A 31 4.57 -9.12 -4.47
C PHE A 31 4.38 -7.60 -4.68
N GLY A 32 3.14 -7.13 -4.83
CA GLY A 32 2.82 -5.72 -4.99
C GLY A 32 1.44 -5.36 -4.43
N GLY A 33 1.28 -4.10 -4.05
CA GLY A 33 0.00 -3.51 -3.67
C GLY A 33 -0.76 -2.99 -4.88
N LEU A 34 -2.09 -3.13 -4.87
CA LEU A 34 -2.97 -2.69 -5.94
C LEU A 34 -3.95 -1.61 -5.45
N PHE A 35 -4.19 -0.61 -6.28
CA PHE A 35 -5.07 0.52 -5.98
C PHE A 35 -5.86 0.94 -7.22
N GLU A 36 -7.19 1.02 -7.10
CA GLU A 36 -8.10 1.43 -8.17
C GLU A 36 -8.28 2.96 -8.21
N LEU A 37 -7.94 3.58 -9.34
CA LEU A 37 -8.26 4.98 -9.57
C LEU A 37 -9.69 5.12 -10.13
N ASN A 38 -10.54 5.87 -9.45
CA ASN A 38 -11.84 6.24 -9.99
C ASN A 38 -11.68 7.18 -11.20
N GLN A 39 -11.91 6.63 -12.41
CA GLN A 39 -11.77 7.35 -13.67
C GLN A 39 -12.93 8.32 -13.95
N SER A 40 -14.12 8.13 -13.35
CA SER A 40 -15.25 9.05 -13.55
C SER A 40 -15.06 10.37 -12.77
N LYS A 41 -14.25 10.35 -11.71
CA LYS A 41 -13.94 11.52 -10.90
C LYS A 41 -12.93 12.46 -11.56
N TYR A 42 -12.06 11.96 -12.44
CA TYR A 42 -10.95 12.74 -13.01
C TYR A 42 -10.92 12.64 -14.53
N LYS A 43 -11.08 13.79 -15.22
CA LYS A 43 -11.12 13.87 -16.68
C LYS A 43 -9.77 13.50 -17.33
N ASN A 44 -8.66 14.00 -16.80
CA ASN A 44 -7.30 13.77 -17.28
C ASN A 44 -6.36 13.64 -16.06
N PRO A 45 -6.36 12.49 -15.36
CA PRO A 45 -5.59 12.35 -14.13
C PRO A 45 -4.08 12.35 -14.42
N VAL A 46 -3.32 13.02 -13.56
CA VAL A 46 -1.86 12.98 -13.53
C VAL A 46 -1.44 12.39 -12.19
N LEU A 47 -0.61 11.36 -12.22
CA LEU A 47 -0.05 10.74 -11.03
C LEU A 47 1.24 11.45 -10.65
N VAL A 48 1.35 11.85 -9.39
CA VAL A 48 2.55 12.46 -8.83
C VAL A 48 3.06 11.55 -7.73
N SER A 49 4.34 11.19 -7.80
CA SER A 49 5.05 10.45 -6.76
C SER A 49 6.28 11.23 -6.30
N GLY A 50 6.68 10.97 -5.06
CA GLY A 50 7.87 11.55 -4.44
C GLY A 50 8.51 10.54 -3.51
N THR A 51 9.82 10.67 -3.34
CA THR A 51 10.61 9.89 -2.39
C THR A 51 11.42 10.87 -1.55
N ASP A 52 11.48 10.63 -0.25
CA ASP A 52 12.22 11.47 0.68
C ASP A 52 12.86 10.60 1.77
N GLY A 53 14.04 11.00 2.20
CA GLY A 53 14.76 10.41 3.32
C GLY A 53 14.56 11.25 4.58
N VAL A 54 14.65 10.63 5.76
CA VAL A 54 14.53 11.38 7.03
C VAL A 54 15.73 12.29 7.30
N GLY A 55 16.86 12.02 6.67
CA GLY A 55 18.15 12.72 6.77
C GLY A 55 19.19 12.06 5.87
#